data_AF-A0A645FAY1-F1
#
_entry.id   AF-A0A645FAY1-F1
#
_cell.length_a   1.000
_cell.length_b   1.000
_cell.length_c   1.000
_cell.angle_alpha   90.00
_cell.angle_beta   90.00
_cell.angle_gamma   90.00
#
_symmetry.space_group_name_H-M   'P 1'
#
loop_
_entity.id
_entity.type
_entity.pdbx_description
1 polymer ?
#
loop_
_entity_poly.entity_id
_entity_poly.type
_entity_poly.pdbx_seq_one_letter_code
_entity_poly.pdbx_strand_id
1 'polypeptide(L)' 'MGFCGGMNVKFFNPALSTVDLEYAECGRLSAEVAATASEWFDQSGSGSKAPPLVYCPYHLVKNESTAIRRYENRYRKR' A
#
# COMPACT_ATOMS: atom_id res chain seq x y z
N MET A 1 0.28 -14.59 0.67
CA MET A 1 0.17 -13.13 0.91
C MET A 1 0.25 -12.44 -0.44
N GLY A 2 -0.71 -11.56 -0.72
CA GLY A 2 -0.76 -10.75 -1.93
C GLY A 2 -0.36 -9.29 -1.69
N PHE A 3 -0.56 -8.47 -2.72
CA PHE A 3 -0.28 -7.04 -2.74
C PHE A 3 -1.44 -6.32 -3.45
N CYS A 4 -1.57 -5.01 -3.28
CA CYS A 4 -2.55 -4.14 -3.95
C CYS A 4 -4.01 -4.16 -3.39
N GLY A 5 -4.38 -5.06 -2.49
CA GLY A 5 -5.69 -4.96 -1.83
C GLY A 5 -6.93 -5.13 -2.70
N GLY A 6 -6.82 -5.70 -3.91
CA GLY A 6 -7.92 -5.79 -4.88
C GLY A 6 -9.24 -6.30 -4.28
N MET A 7 -10.39 -5.76 -4.70
CA MET A 7 -11.71 -6.07 -4.10
C MET A 7 -12.06 -7.57 -4.09
N ASN A 8 -11.42 -8.36 -4.94
CA ASN A 8 -11.64 -9.79 -5.08
C ASN A 8 -10.92 -10.66 -4.03
N VAL A 9 -9.98 -10.11 -3.26
CA VAL A 9 -9.16 -10.90 -2.31
C VAL A 9 -9.98 -11.62 -1.23
N LYS A 10 -11.16 -11.09 -0.89
CA LYS A 10 -12.10 -11.70 0.06
C LYS A 10 -12.89 -12.89 -0.50
N PHE A 11 -12.89 -13.06 -1.83
CA PHE A 11 -13.62 -14.14 -2.51
C PHE A 11 -12.70 -15.32 -2.87
N PHE A 12 -11.41 -15.22 -2.58
CA PHE A 12 -10.51 -16.37 -2.71
C PHE A 12 -10.79 -17.37 -1.59
N ASN A 13 -10.48 -18.64 -1.83
CA ASN A 13 -10.61 -19.70 -0.85
C ASN A 13 -9.27 -20.44 -0.70
N PRO A 14 -8.51 -20.23 0.40
CA PRO A 14 -8.80 -19.34 1.53
C PRO A 14 -8.71 -17.85 1.15
N ALA A 15 -9.37 -16.98 1.92
CA ALA A 15 -9.31 -15.53 1.69
C ALA A 15 -7.85 -15.04 1.73
N LEU A 16 -7.46 -14.20 0.76
CA LEU A 16 -6.07 -13.81 0.56
C LEU A 16 -5.68 -12.64 1.46
N SER A 17 -4.66 -12.83 2.29
CA SER A 17 -4.05 -11.78 3.09
C SER A 17 -3.22 -10.91 2.18
N THR A 18 -3.30 -9.59 2.31
CA THR A 18 -2.71 -8.66 1.35
C THR A 18 -2.30 -7.36 2.02
N VAL A 19 -1.49 -6.56 1.34
CA VAL A 19 -1.27 -5.14 1.67
C VAL A 19 -2.23 -4.35 0.78
N ASP A 20 -3.20 -3.67 1.39
CA ASP A 20 -4.10 -2.76 0.70
C ASP A 20 -3.41 -1.41 0.54
N LEU A 21 -3.47 -0.83 -0.66
CA LEU A 21 -2.82 0.43 -1.04
C LEU A 21 -3.79 1.61 -1.11
N GLU A 22 -5.04 1.42 -0.70
CA GLU A 22 -6.05 2.49 -0.60
C GLU A 22 -6.09 3.37 -1.86
N TYR A 23 -6.30 2.75 -3.03
CA TYR A 23 -6.18 3.42 -4.32
C TYR A 23 -6.99 4.72 -4.46
N ALA A 24 -8.14 4.80 -3.79
CA ALA A 24 -8.95 6.02 -3.76
C ALA A 24 -8.18 7.19 -3.12
N GLU A 25 -7.47 6.93 -2.02
CA GLU A 25 -6.66 7.92 -1.32
C GLU A 25 -5.40 8.26 -2.11
N CYS A 26 -4.76 7.27 -2.76
CA CYS A 26 -3.70 7.55 -3.74
C CYS A 26 -4.17 8.53 -4.83
N GLY A 27 -5.38 8.33 -5.36
CA GLY A 27 -5.97 9.21 -6.36
C GLY A 27 -6.22 10.63 -5.83
N ARG A 28 -6.78 10.73 -4.61
CA ARG A 28 -7.00 12.03 -3.93
C ARG A 28 -5.70 12.79 -3.74
N LEU A 29 -4.67 12.14 -3.21
CA LEU A 29 -3.34 12.72 -2.99
C LEU A 29 -2.68 13.15 -4.31
N SER A 30 -2.81 12.33 -5.36
CA SER A 30 -2.27 12.67 -6.69
C SER A 30 -2.92 13.95 -7.26
N ALA A 31 -4.24 14.08 -7.09
CA ALA A 31 -4.96 15.29 -7.49
C ALA A 31 -4.52 16.51 -6.67
N GLU A 32 -4.28 16.35 -5.38
CA GLU A 32 -3.78 17.42 -4.49
C GLU A 32 -2.39 17.91 -4.91
N VAL A 33 -1.45 17.01 -5.19
CA VAL A 33 -0.11 17.36 -5.68
C VAL A 33 -0.18 18.12 -7.01
N ALA A 34 -1.07 17.70 -7.92
CA ALA A 34 -1.28 18.39 -9.18
C ALA A 34 -1.90 19.78 -8.98
N ALA A 35 -2.84 19.93 -8.03
CA ALA A 35 -3.47 21.20 -7.71
C ALA A 35 -2.47 22.22 -7.12
N THR A 36 -1.43 21.77 -6.43
CA THR A 36 -0.37 22.62 -5.87
C THR A 36 0.84 22.78 -6.80
N ALA A 37 0.72 22.45 -8.09
CA ALA A 37 1.82 22.49 -9.05
C ALA A 37 2.55 23.84 -9.09
N SER A 38 1.86 24.96 -8.89
CA SER A 38 2.49 26.30 -8.84
C SER A 38 3.52 26.48 -7.73
N GLU A 39 3.52 25.64 -6.70
CA GLU A 39 4.45 25.74 -5.57
C GLU A 39 5.82 25.10 -5.86
N TRP A 40 5.85 24.16 -6.80
CA TRP A 40 7.04 23.35 -7.09
C TRP A 40 7.44 23.35 -8.56
N PHE A 41 6.51 23.57 -9.49
CA PHE A 41 6.76 23.63 -10.93
C PHE A 41 6.93 25.08 -11.41
N ASP A 42 8.17 25.45 -11.73
CA ASP A 42 8.51 26.73 -12.39
C ASP A 42 8.61 26.53 -13.90
N GLN A 43 7.66 27.11 -14.65
CA GLN A 43 7.62 27.05 -16.11
C GLN A 43 8.79 27.77 -16.80
N SER A 44 9.43 28.74 -16.13
CA SER A 44 10.55 29.49 -16.68
C SER A 44 11.88 28.73 -16.64
N GLY A 45 11.92 27.59 -15.94
CA GLY A 45 13.09 26.73 -15.82
C GLY A 45 14.22 27.28 -14.94
N SER A 46 14.00 28.42 -14.26
CA SER A 46 15.02 29.11 -13.47
C SER A 46 15.19 28.55 -12.06
N GLY A 47 14.22 27.77 -11.56
CA GLY A 47 14.27 27.17 -10.23
C GLY A 47 13.25 26.07 -9.96
N SER A 48 13.02 25.17 -10.93
CA SER A 48 12.08 24.06 -10.76
C SER A 48 12.47 23.17 -9.57
N LYS A 49 11.57 23.04 -8.60
CA LYS A 49 11.73 22.13 -7.45
C LYS A 49 11.15 20.77 -7.83
N ALA A 50 11.71 19.71 -7.26
CA ALA A 50 11.09 18.39 -7.40
C ALA A 50 9.65 18.42 -6.83
N PRO A 51 8.69 17.70 -7.44
CA PRO A 51 7.38 17.51 -6.83
C PRO A 51 7.53 16.96 -5.40
N PRO A 52 6.60 17.28 -4.49
CA PRO A 52 6.63 16.73 -3.14
C PRO A 52 6.59 15.21 -3.17
N LEU A 53 7.43 14.56 -2.35
CA LEU A 53 7.38 13.12 -2.13
C LEU A 53 6.16 12.80 -1.27
N VAL A 54 5.20 12.10 -1.84
CA VAL A 54 4.01 11.63 -1.13
C VAL A 54 4.09 10.12 -0.95
N TYR A 55 3.96 9.66 0.29
CA TYR A 55 3.94 8.23 0.60
C TYR A 55 2.56 7.64 0.27
N CYS A 56 2.58 6.48 -0.38
CA CYS A 56 1.38 5.70 -0.65
C CYS A 56 0.76 5.25 0.70
N PRO A 57 -0.53 5.56 0.97
CA PRO A 57 -1.24 4.99 2.10
C PRO A 57 -1.33 3.47 1.94
N TYR A 58 -1.19 2.73 3.04
CA TYR A 58 -1.40 1.30 3.02
C TYR A 58 -1.77 0.75 4.39
N HIS A 59 -2.44 -0.40 4.41
CA HIS A 59 -2.64 -1.18 5.61
C HIS A 59 -2.57 -2.69 5.34
N LEU A 60 -2.25 -3.45 6.38
CA LEU A 60 -2.15 -4.91 6.30
C LEU A 60 -3.52 -5.55 6.52
N VAL A 61 -4.01 -6.28 5.52
CA VAL A 61 -5.22 -7.10 5.62
C VAL A 61 -4.82 -8.55 5.93
N LYS A 62 -5.11 -8.99 7.16
CA LYS A 62 -4.85 -10.36 7.60
C LYS A 62 -6.06 -11.25 7.35
N ASN A 63 -5.91 -12.23 6.46
CA ASN A 63 -6.90 -13.24 6.15
C ASN A 63 -6.35 -14.67 6.36
N GLU A 64 -7.11 -15.66 5.92
CA GLU A 64 -6.89 -17.08 6.15
C GLU A 64 -5.66 -17.64 5.42
N SER A 65 -5.29 -17.09 4.24
CA SER A 65 -4.15 -17.57 3.46
C SER A 65 -2.78 -17.47 4.16
N THR A 66 -2.69 -16.72 5.26
CA THR A 66 -1.48 -16.61 6.11
C THR A 66 -1.67 -17.23 7.49
N ALA A 67 -2.80 -17.87 7.76
CA ALA A 67 -3.11 -18.53 9.03
C ALA A 67 -2.37 -19.87 9.17
N ILE A 68 -1.07 -19.89 8.87
CA ILE A 68 -0.22 -21.06 9.12
C ILE A 68 -0.07 -21.21 10.62
N ARG A 69 -0.65 -22.29 11.17
CA ARG A 69 -0.30 -22.76 12.51
C ARG A 69 1.16 -23.23 12.45
N ARG A 70 2.11 -22.39 12.89
CA ARG A 70 3.47 -22.89 13.15
C ARG A 70 3.33 -23.98 14.20
N TYR A 71 3.56 -25.23 13.81
CA TYR A 71 3.70 -26.31 14.77
C TYR A 71 5.04 -26.08 15.45
N GLU A 72 5.03 -25.34 16.57
CA GLU A 72 6.19 -25.28 17.45
C GLU A 72 6.46 -26.70 17.92
N ASN A 73 7.51 -27.31 17.38
CA ASN A 73 7.90 -28.66 17.69
C ASN A 73 8.34 -28.67 19.16
N ARG A 74 7.40 -28.95 20.09
CA ARG A 74 7.67 -29.08 21.54
C ARG A 74 8.61 -30.25 21.88
N TYR A 75 9.13 -30.95 20.88
CA TYR A 75 10.06 -32.06 21.02
C TYR A 75 11.53 -31.66 21.15
N ARG A 76 11.87 -30.36 21.18
CA ARG A 76 13.21 -29.95 21.62
C ARG A 76 13.28 -29.96 23.16
N LYS A 77 13.12 -31.15 23.76
CA LYS A 77 13.58 -31.42 25.12
C LYS A 77 15.12 -31.49 25.10
N ARG A 78 15.69 -30.89 26.14
CA ARG A 78 17.13 -30.80 26.44
C ARG A 78 17.82 -32.15 26.44
#